data_AF-A0AA95FDB2-F1
#
_entry.id   AF-A0AA95FDB2-F1
#
_cell.length_a   1.000
_cell.length_b   1.000
_cell.length_c   1.000
_cell.angle_alpha   90.00
_cell.angle_beta   90.00
_cell.angle_gamma   90.00
#
_symmetry.space_group_name_H-M   'P 1'
#
loop_
_entity.id
_entity.type
_entity.pdbx_description
1 polymer ?
#
loop_
_entity_poly.entity_id
_entity_poly.type
_entity_poly.pdbx_seq_one_letter_code
_entity_poly.pdbx_strand_id
1 'polypeptide(L)'
;MKQQLLFFLLACGILSNAQVFSENFNGGSMPAGWTVNNPDTAFNWGVGGQSGFATFPSGAAFFDDDNAGSSSINSNARLVSPVINLVGVASPKLSFKYANMIYDLDSTIKVEVFNGTSWVQVFSSSGDSGQWELIGIRLCTQLMLMKMLQILI
;
A
#
# COMPACT_ATOMS: atom_id res chain seq x y z
N MET A 1 29.52 38.34 42.31
CA MET A 1 29.08 37.96 40.95
C MET A 1 28.89 36.45 40.94
N LYS A 2 27.69 36.01 40.55
CA LYS A 2 27.21 34.61 40.54
C LYS A 2 27.89 33.82 39.42
N GLN A 3 28.23 32.55 39.64
CA GLN A 3 28.16 31.52 38.60
C GLN A 3 27.73 30.19 39.23
N GLN A 4 26.50 29.77 38.96
CA GLN A 4 26.06 28.38 39.16
C GLN A 4 26.15 27.68 37.80
N LEU A 5 26.91 26.60 37.76
CA LEU A 5 27.12 25.79 36.56
C LEU A 5 25.89 24.92 36.34
N LEU A 6 25.00 25.35 35.43
CA LEU A 6 23.85 24.58 34.99
C LEU A 6 24.32 23.55 33.95
N PHE A 7 24.35 22.26 34.30
CA PHE A 7 24.57 21.17 33.34
C PHE A 7 23.36 21.10 32.41
N PHE A 8 23.48 21.68 31.22
CA PHE A 8 22.50 21.53 30.15
C PHE A 8 22.71 20.14 29.54
N LEU A 9 21.92 19.15 29.97
CA LEU A 9 21.80 17.89 29.26
C LEU A 9 21.14 18.22 27.91
N LEU A 10 21.97 18.46 26.89
CA LEU A 10 21.51 18.55 25.51
C LEU A 10 21.11 17.13 25.07
N ALA A 11 19.91 16.72 25.44
CA ALA A 11 19.24 15.64 24.75
C ALA A 11 18.97 16.16 23.34
N CYS A 12 19.95 15.96 22.45
CA CYS A 12 19.74 15.99 21.02
C CYS A 12 18.74 14.85 20.75
N GLY A 13 17.45 15.17 20.87
CA GLY A 13 16.37 14.34 20.38
C GLY A 13 16.58 14.25 18.88
N ILE A 14 17.28 13.21 18.47
CA ILE A 14 17.47 12.87 17.07
C ILE A 14 16.05 12.70 16.54
N LEU A 15 15.57 13.66 15.75
CA LEU A 15 14.36 13.52 14.97
C LEU A 15 14.64 12.45 13.92
N SER A 16 14.59 11.17 14.31
CA SER A 16 14.63 10.09 13.33
C SER A 16 13.36 10.22 12.51
N ASN A 17 13.48 10.37 11.19
CA ASN A 17 12.34 10.21 10.30
C ASN A 17 11.73 8.83 10.55
N ALA A 18 10.57 8.78 11.19
CA ALA A 18 9.85 7.54 11.46
C ALA A 18 9.36 6.87 10.16
N GLN A 19 9.32 7.62 9.06
CA GLN A 19 8.92 7.15 7.74
C GLN A 19 10.16 6.87 6.89
N VAL A 20 10.36 5.59 6.55
CA VAL A 20 11.46 5.13 5.69
C VAL A 20 11.05 4.94 4.24
N PHE A 21 9.74 4.92 3.96
CA PHE A 21 9.17 4.82 2.62
C PHE A 21 7.78 5.47 2.59
N SER A 22 7.46 6.13 1.49
CA SER A 22 6.15 6.73 1.23
C SER A 22 5.87 6.72 -0.27
N GLU A 23 4.67 6.31 -0.64
CA GLU A 23 4.17 6.44 -2.00
C GLU A 23 2.72 6.94 -1.94
N ASN A 24 2.43 7.98 -2.72
CA ASN A 24 1.10 8.60 -2.78
C ASN A 24 0.48 8.55 -4.18
N PHE A 25 1.21 8.03 -5.18
CA PHE A 25 0.78 7.84 -6.55
C PHE A 25 0.36 9.13 -7.30
N ASN A 26 0.64 10.32 -6.75
CA ASN A 26 0.27 11.60 -7.36
C ASN A 26 1.00 11.87 -8.68
N GLY A 27 2.07 11.12 -8.99
CA GLY A 27 2.76 11.18 -10.28
C GLY A 27 1.95 10.68 -11.48
N GLY A 28 0.78 10.07 -11.25
CA GLY A 28 -0.16 9.66 -12.31
C GLY A 28 0.38 8.58 -13.25
N SER A 29 1.47 7.93 -12.87
CA SER A 29 2.11 6.84 -13.59
C SER A 29 2.77 5.89 -12.58
N MET A 30 3.06 4.66 -13.01
CA MET A 30 3.66 3.66 -12.13
C MET A 30 4.99 4.17 -11.57
N PRO A 31 5.13 4.34 -10.24
CA PRO A 31 6.36 4.86 -9.66
C PRO A 31 7.51 3.87 -9.84
N ALA A 32 8.74 4.37 -9.82
CA ALA A 32 9.93 3.54 -10.05
C ALA A 32 10.01 2.37 -9.07
N GLY A 33 10.26 1.17 -9.60
CA GLY A 33 10.41 -0.06 -8.82
C GLY A 33 9.09 -0.71 -8.38
N TRP A 34 7.95 -0.06 -8.58
CA TRP A 34 6.66 -0.74 -8.49
C TRP A 34 6.43 -1.58 -9.74
N THR A 35 5.83 -2.74 -9.54
CA THR A 35 5.56 -3.70 -10.62
C THR A 35 4.15 -4.23 -10.50
N VAL A 36 3.62 -4.70 -11.63
CA VAL A 36 2.30 -5.30 -11.68
C VAL A 36 2.41 -6.69 -12.28
N ASN A 37 1.58 -7.61 -11.79
CA ASN A 37 1.56 -8.98 -12.28
C ASN A 37 0.13 -9.52 -12.20
N ASN A 38 -0.41 -9.90 -13.35
CA ASN A 38 -1.68 -10.60 -13.43
C ASN A 38 -1.48 -11.82 -14.35
N PRO A 39 -1.49 -13.05 -13.80
CA PRO A 39 -1.40 -14.25 -14.61
C PRO A 39 -2.72 -14.62 -15.29
N ASP A 40 -3.85 -14.03 -14.86
CA ASP A 40 -5.17 -14.40 -15.36
C ASP A 40 -5.50 -13.68 -16.67
N THR A 41 -5.12 -12.40 -16.79
CA THR A 41 -5.35 -11.58 -17.98
C THR A 41 -4.25 -10.55 -18.24
N ALA A 42 -4.34 -9.83 -19.37
CA ALA A 42 -3.47 -8.70 -19.68
C ALA A 42 -3.81 -7.43 -18.86
N PHE A 43 -4.96 -7.38 -18.18
CA PHE A 43 -5.38 -6.23 -17.40
C PHE A 43 -4.74 -6.25 -16.03
N ASN A 44 -4.38 -5.09 -15.51
CA ASN A 44 -3.62 -5.02 -14.27
C ASN A 44 -3.86 -3.72 -13.53
N TRP A 45 -3.27 -3.61 -12.34
CA TRP A 45 -3.27 -2.38 -11.58
C TRP A 45 -2.67 -1.24 -12.40
N GLY A 46 -3.39 -0.12 -12.46
CA GLY A 46 -2.93 1.15 -13.02
C GLY A 46 -2.59 2.14 -11.91
N VAL A 47 -2.02 3.27 -12.31
CA VAL A 47 -1.84 4.45 -11.45
C VAL A 47 -2.37 5.67 -12.19
N GLY A 48 -3.18 6.48 -11.53
CA GLY A 48 -3.80 7.64 -12.15
C GLY A 48 -5.06 8.07 -11.41
N GLY A 49 -6.01 8.60 -12.18
CA GLY A 49 -7.37 8.89 -11.73
C GLY A 49 -8.37 8.02 -12.48
N GLN A 50 -9.59 7.97 -11.96
CA GLN A 50 -10.71 7.28 -12.58
C GLN A 50 -11.92 8.20 -12.66
N SER A 51 -12.69 8.07 -13.73
CA SER A 51 -13.97 8.75 -13.92
C SER A 51 -15.10 7.73 -14.09
N GLY A 52 -16.31 8.07 -13.68
CA GLY A 52 -17.47 7.18 -13.78
C GLY A 52 -17.94 6.71 -12.40
N PHE A 53 -18.24 5.42 -12.27
CA PHE A 53 -18.81 4.87 -11.03
C PHE A 53 -17.90 5.08 -9.81
N ALA A 54 -16.64 4.63 -9.90
CA ALA A 54 -15.62 4.82 -8.86
C ALA A 54 -14.75 6.06 -9.13
N THR A 55 -15.35 7.26 -9.15
CA THR A 55 -14.61 8.49 -9.49
C THR A 55 -13.61 8.90 -8.41
N PHE A 56 -12.36 9.16 -8.80
CA PHE A 56 -11.35 9.82 -7.96
C PHE A 56 -10.32 10.58 -8.81
N PRO A 57 -9.76 11.71 -8.31
CA PRO A 57 -8.71 12.44 -9.01
C PRO A 57 -7.42 11.62 -9.08
N SER A 58 -6.47 12.03 -9.94
CA SER A 58 -5.14 11.38 -9.97
C SER A 58 -4.51 11.36 -8.58
N GLY A 59 -3.95 10.22 -8.19
CA GLY A 59 -3.37 10.03 -6.86
C GLY A 59 -3.66 8.68 -6.22
N ALA A 60 -3.93 7.64 -7.03
CA ALA A 60 -4.12 6.30 -6.52
C ALA A 60 -3.58 5.26 -7.50
N ALA A 61 -3.17 4.11 -6.95
CA ALA A 61 -3.13 2.88 -7.71
C ALA A 61 -4.51 2.22 -7.65
N PHE A 62 -4.99 1.69 -8.76
CA PHE A 62 -6.34 1.13 -8.87
C PHE A 62 -6.39 -0.05 -9.82
N PHE A 63 -7.39 -0.90 -9.67
CA PHE A 63 -7.76 -1.92 -10.64
C PHE A 63 -9.21 -1.69 -11.05
N ASP A 64 -9.45 -1.66 -12.36
CA ASP A 64 -10.77 -1.50 -12.97
C ASP A 64 -11.11 -2.80 -13.69
N ASP A 65 -12.02 -3.56 -13.11
CA ASP A 65 -12.44 -4.87 -13.62
C ASP A 65 -13.42 -4.76 -14.79
N ASP A 66 -14.23 -3.69 -14.86
CA ASP A 66 -15.08 -3.41 -16.01
C ASP A 66 -14.24 -3.20 -17.28
N ASN A 67 -13.09 -2.53 -17.15
CA ASN A 67 -12.14 -2.41 -18.27
C ASN A 67 -11.54 -3.77 -18.68
N ALA A 68 -11.43 -4.72 -17.74
CA ALA A 68 -11.04 -6.10 -18.08
C ALA A 68 -12.17 -6.89 -18.75
N GLY A 69 -13.41 -6.43 -18.62
CA GLY A 69 -14.62 -7.00 -19.20
C GLY A 69 -15.37 -7.89 -18.21
N SER A 70 -16.70 -7.86 -18.25
CA SER A 70 -17.59 -8.53 -17.29
C SER A 70 -17.48 -10.05 -17.21
N SER A 71 -16.87 -10.71 -18.21
CA SER A 71 -16.58 -12.15 -18.19
C SER A 71 -15.16 -12.48 -17.72
N SER A 72 -14.37 -11.47 -17.37
CA SER A 72 -12.95 -11.63 -17.03
C SER A 72 -12.76 -11.99 -15.57
N ILE A 73 -12.18 -13.15 -15.32
CA ILE A 73 -11.74 -13.54 -13.97
C ILE A 73 -10.36 -12.93 -13.73
N ASN A 74 -10.25 -12.03 -12.75
CA ASN A 74 -9.00 -11.33 -12.41
C ASN A 74 -8.58 -11.56 -10.95
N SER A 75 -8.68 -12.80 -10.49
CA SER A 75 -8.44 -13.18 -9.09
C SER A 75 -6.96 -13.05 -8.65
N ASN A 76 -6.04 -12.76 -9.57
CA ASN A 76 -4.61 -12.66 -9.32
C ASN A 76 -3.97 -11.35 -9.78
N ALA A 77 -4.73 -10.27 -9.97
CA ALA A 77 -4.18 -8.95 -10.32
C ALA A 77 -3.43 -8.31 -9.15
N ARG A 78 -2.11 -8.12 -9.28
CA ARG A 78 -1.21 -7.74 -8.17
C ARG A 78 -0.46 -6.45 -8.46
N LEU A 79 -0.39 -5.57 -7.48
CA LEU A 79 0.55 -4.44 -7.42
C LEU A 79 1.62 -4.73 -6.35
N VAL A 80 2.89 -4.67 -6.73
CA VAL A 80 4.01 -5.01 -5.85
C VAL A 80 4.96 -3.82 -5.72
N SER A 81 5.27 -3.44 -4.49
CA SER A 81 6.22 -2.37 -4.17
C SER A 81 7.65 -2.74 -4.56
N PRO A 82 8.57 -1.75 -4.65
CA PRO A 82 10.00 -2.04 -4.55
C PRO A 82 10.34 -2.66 -3.18
N VAL A 83 11.54 -3.24 -3.08
CA VAL A 83 12.07 -3.70 -1.79
C VAL A 83 12.32 -2.50 -0.89
N ILE A 84 11.71 -2.50 0.29
CA ILE A 84 11.88 -1.46 1.31
C ILE A 84 12.84 -1.99 2.38
N ASN A 85 13.92 -1.26 2.60
CA ASN A 85 14.91 -1.58 3.62
C ASN A 85 14.44 -1.11 5.00
N LEU A 86 14.22 -2.03 5.93
CA LEU A 86 13.81 -1.75 7.31
C LEU A 86 14.94 -2.02 8.33
N VAL A 87 16.19 -2.19 7.87
CA VAL A 87 17.35 -2.33 8.75
C VAL A 87 17.44 -1.13 9.68
N GLY A 88 17.51 -1.39 11.00
CA GLY A 88 17.55 -0.36 12.03
C GLY A 88 16.18 0.19 12.46
N VAL A 89 15.08 -0.26 11.84
CA VAL A 89 13.72 0.13 12.25
C VAL A 89 13.24 -0.78 13.39
N ALA A 90 13.19 -0.25 14.61
CA ALA A 90 12.88 -1.04 15.81
C ALA A 90 11.40 -1.49 15.92
N SER A 91 10.48 -0.86 15.19
CA SER A 91 9.04 -1.21 15.21
C SER A 91 8.37 -0.79 13.90
N PRO A 92 8.64 -1.51 12.80
CA PRO A 92 8.11 -1.15 11.49
C PRO A 92 6.59 -1.22 11.47
N LYS A 93 5.98 -0.24 10.80
CA LYS A 93 4.54 -0.16 10.58
C LYS A 93 4.26 0.07 9.10
N LEU A 94 3.30 -0.68 8.57
CA LEU A 94 2.72 -0.43 7.26
C LEU A 94 1.42 0.33 7.45
N SER A 95 1.26 1.42 6.73
CA SER A 95 0.00 2.13 6.61
C SER A 95 -0.34 2.38 5.16
N PHE A 96 -1.59 2.15 4.81
CA PHE A 96 -2.12 2.40 3.47
C PHE A 96 -3.57 2.84 3.58
N LYS A 97 -4.03 3.56 2.54
CA LYS A 97 -5.45 3.84 2.34
C LYS A 97 -5.97 2.95 1.23
N TYR A 98 -7.17 2.42 1.39
CA TYR A 98 -7.84 1.67 0.32
C TYR A 98 -9.32 2.09 0.24
N ALA A 99 -9.89 1.98 -0.94
CA ALA A 99 -11.33 2.00 -1.17
C ALA A 99 -11.64 0.86 -2.14
N ASN A 100 -12.73 0.15 -1.91
CA ASN A 100 -13.24 -0.88 -2.79
C ASN A 100 -14.65 -0.46 -3.19
N MET A 101 -14.89 -0.21 -4.48
CA MET A 101 -16.18 0.22 -4.99
C MET A 101 -16.76 -0.90 -5.84
N ILE A 102 -17.95 -1.36 -5.52
CA ILE A 102 -18.56 -2.54 -6.16
C ILE A 102 -19.94 -2.18 -6.70
N TYR A 103 -20.19 -2.52 -7.97
CA TYR A 103 -21.51 -2.39 -8.59
C TYR A 103 -22.30 -3.71 -8.52
N ASP A 104 -21.67 -4.81 -8.94
CA ASP A 104 -22.22 -6.18 -8.93
C ASP A 104 -21.08 -7.18 -8.69
N LEU A 105 -21.39 -8.31 -8.06
CA LEU A 105 -20.47 -9.34 -7.56
C LEU A 105 -19.43 -8.83 -6.54
N ASP A 106 -19.08 -9.68 -5.59
CA ASP A 106 -18.16 -9.28 -4.52
C ASP A 106 -16.70 -9.27 -5.00
N SER A 107 -15.90 -8.42 -4.38
CA SER A 107 -14.44 -8.42 -4.54
C SER A 107 -13.76 -8.34 -3.19
N THR A 108 -12.52 -8.82 -3.13
CA THR A 108 -11.69 -8.84 -1.94
C THR A 108 -10.36 -8.16 -2.22
N ILE A 109 -10.02 -7.13 -1.46
CA ILE A 109 -8.69 -6.53 -1.44
C ILE A 109 -7.87 -7.20 -0.34
N LYS A 110 -6.69 -7.69 -0.70
CA LYS A 110 -5.70 -8.27 0.20
C LYS A 110 -4.41 -7.46 0.17
N VAL A 111 -3.77 -7.36 1.32
CA VAL A 111 -2.39 -6.88 1.41
C VAL A 111 -1.53 -7.96 2.02
N GLU A 112 -0.45 -8.28 1.33
CA GLU A 112 0.55 -9.25 1.75
C GLU A 112 1.91 -8.57 1.92
N VAL A 113 2.69 -9.08 2.86
CA VAL A 113 4.06 -8.65 3.12
C VAL A 113 4.99 -9.84 2.94
N PHE A 114 6.08 -9.66 2.17
CA PHE A 114 7.13 -10.67 2.10
C PHE A 114 8.02 -10.61 3.34
N ASN A 115 8.15 -11.74 4.06
CA ASN A 115 8.93 -11.84 5.29
C ASN A 115 10.39 -12.32 5.07
N GLY A 116 10.83 -12.40 3.82
CA GLY A 116 12.13 -12.98 3.43
C GLY A 116 12.05 -14.41 2.92
N THR A 117 10.97 -15.14 3.25
CA THR A 117 10.76 -16.53 2.81
C THR A 117 9.42 -16.75 2.10
N SER A 118 8.37 -16.10 2.56
CA SER A 118 7.01 -16.25 2.05
C SER A 118 6.24 -14.94 2.10
N TRP A 119 5.20 -14.86 1.28
CA TRP A 119 4.18 -13.82 1.39
C TRP A 119 3.25 -14.14 2.54
N VAL A 120 3.04 -13.16 3.42
CA VAL A 120 2.14 -13.26 4.56
C VAL A 120 1.02 -12.26 4.37
N GLN A 121 -0.23 -12.73 4.31
CA GLN A 121 -1.40 -11.84 4.29
C GLN A 121 -1.50 -11.11 5.63
N VAL A 122 -1.48 -9.78 5.58
CA VAL A 122 -1.57 -8.90 6.74
C VAL A 122 -2.90 -8.14 6.79
N PHE A 123 -3.63 -8.08 5.67
CA PHE A 123 -4.94 -7.47 5.56
C PHE A 123 -5.79 -8.19 4.52
N SER A 124 -7.10 -8.23 4.75
CA SER A 124 -8.12 -8.63 3.79
C SER A 124 -9.40 -7.89 4.09
N SER A 125 -10.06 -7.36 3.07
CA SER A 125 -11.40 -6.76 3.14
C SER A 125 -12.19 -7.22 1.93
N SER A 126 -13.43 -7.66 2.15
CA SER A 126 -14.35 -8.12 1.10
C SER A 126 -15.59 -7.24 1.07
N GLY A 127 -16.16 -7.05 -0.11
CA GLY A 127 -17.34 -6.22 -0.32
C GLY A 127 -17.01 -4.75 -0.46
N ASP A 128 -18.07 -3.96 -0.64
CA ASP A 128 -17.99 -2.52 -0.86
C ASP A 128 -17.55 -1.80 0.42
N SER A 129 -16.44 -1.06 0.35
CA SER A 129 -16.06 -0.13 1.41
C SER A 129 -16.52 1.29 1.10
N GLY A 130 -16.81 1.60 -0.17
CA GLY A 130 -17.37 2.84 -0.71
C GLY A 130 -16.54 4.10 -0.50
N GLN A 131 -15.56 4.08 0.42
CA GLN A 131 -14.81 5.21 0.93
C GLN A 131 -13.38 4.78 1.28
N TRP A 132 -12.48 5.77 1.32
CA TRP A 132 -11.08 5.56 1.68
C TRP A 132 -10.89 5.32 3.18
N GLU A 133 -10.47 4.12 3.54
CA GLU A 133 -10.15 3.74 4.92
C GLU A 133 -8.63 3.70 5.14
N LEU A 134 -8.16 4.23 6.27
CA LEU A 134 -6.75 4.16 6.67
C LEU A 134 -6.50 2.93 7.55
N ILE A 135 -5.63 2.05 7.06
CA ILE A 135 -5.21 0.85 7.77
C ILE A 135 -3.79 1.02 8.31
N GLY A 136 -3.54 0.52 9.52
CA GLY A 136 -2.22 0.54 10.17
C GLY A 136 -1.88 -0.82 10.78
N ILE A 137 -0.77 -1.40 10.35
CA ILE A 137 -0.35 -2.77 10.69
C ILE A 137 1.06 -2.73 11.23
N ARG A 138 1.30 -3.40 12.37
CA ARG A 138 2.65 -3.61 12.91
C ARG A 138 3.30 -4.81 12.23
N LEU A 139 4.59 -4.68 11.96
CA LEU A 139 5.35 -5.65 11.18
C LEU A 139 6.47 -6.25 12.02
N CYS A 140 6.94 -7.44 11.63
CA CYS A 140 7.99 -8.20 12.34
C CYS A 140 9.25 -8.43 11.48
N THR A 141 9.31 -7.89 10.26
CA THR A 141 10.40 -8.18 9.29
C THR A 141 11.35 -7.00 9.09
N GLN A 142 12.60 -7.30 8.74
CA GLN A 142 13.71 -6.34 8.52
C GLN A 142 13.90 -5.92 7.05
N LEU A 143 13.27 -6.63 6.11
CA LEU A 143 13.11 -6.26 4.71
C LEU A 143 11.66 -6.53 4.30
N MET A 144 11.13 -5.69 3.43
CA MET A 144 9.72 -5.73 3.05
C MET A 144 9.49 -5.58 1.56
N LEU A 145 8.62 -6.44 1.03
CA LEU A 145 7.82 -6.12 -0.15
C LEU A 145 6.36 -6.06 0.30
N MET A 146 5.62 -5.05 -0.14
CA MET A 146 4.18 -5.01 -0.01
C MET A 146 3.57 -5.40 -1.35
N LYS A 147 2.55 -6.26 -1.29
CA LYS A 147 1.77 -6.66 -2.44
C LYS A 147 0.30 -6.45 -2.14
N MET A 148 -0.36 -5.63 -2.96
CA MET A 148 -1.80 -5.52 -2.98
C MET A 148 -2.37 -6.45 -4.05
N LEU A 149 -3.45 -7.15 -3.72
CA LEU A 149 -4.12 -8.10 -4.59
C LEU A 149 -5.62 -7.85 -4.51
N GLN A 150 -6.27 -7.68 -5.65
CA GLN A 150 -7.73 -7.69 -5.73
C GLN A 150 -8.16 -9.06 -6.25
N ILE A 151 -9.15 -9.66 -5.60
CA ILE A 151 -9.75 -10.94 -5.96
C ILE A 151 -11.21 -10.69 -6.26
N LEU A 152 -11.68 -11.08 -7.43
CA LEU A 152 -13.10 -11.10 -7.76
C LEU A 152 -13.65 -12.51 -7.53
N ILE A 153 -14.86 -12.61 -6.97
CA ILE A 153 -15.52 -13.89 -6.66
C ILE A 153 -16.84 -14.08 -7.41
#